data_AF-A0A7S0HPA8-F1
#
_entry.id   AF-A0A7S0HPA8-F1
#
_cell.length_a   1.000
_cell.length_b   1.000
_cell.length_c   1.000
_cell.angle_alpha   90.00
_cell.angle_beta   90.00
_cell.angle_gamma   90.00
#
_symmetry.space_group_name_H-M   'P 1'
#
loop_
_entity.id
_entity.type
_entity.pdbx_description
1 polymer ?
#
loop_
_entity_poly.entity_id
_entity_poly.type
_entity_poly.pdbx_seq_one_letter_code
_entity_poly.pdbx_strand_id
1 'polypeptide(L)'
;RDVLEAYIFYRPDVGYVQGMSYLAAMLLLTMDTYQAFVALTNLLHSHYFLSFFAMDMLQIRIRFSVFEHFFERLLPDLFETFTELGVTTDLYLLNWLMTLFAKSLPIDITTRIWDNYLLNGESFMIRAALGVLKWLSAQLVDMPFEDLMVTLTHLHNQVDIEEEELFDAIASIKVTEEEFAAVLKAQKEAWNASKELAIGSTNHW
;
A
#
# COMPACT_ATOMS: atom_id res chain seq x y z
N ARG A 1 9.75 7.08 -20.63
CA ARG A 1 8.96 6.48 -21.74
C ARG A 1 9.55 5.13 -22.10
N ASP A 2 10.81 5.10 -22.53
CA ASP A 2 11.52 3.90 -23.01
C ASP A 2 11.47 2.71 -22.04
N VAL A 3 11.66 2.95 -20.74
CA VAL A 3 11.58 1.89 -19.70
C VAL A 3 10.22 1.19 -19.69
N LEU A 4 9.12 1.97 -19.73
CA LEU A 4 7.77 1.42 -19.66
C LEU A 4 7.38 0.74 -20.97
N GLU A 5 7.75 1.31 -22.12
CA GLU A 5 7.52 0.66 -23.42
C GLU A 5 8.27 -0.68 -23.50
N ALA A 6 9.53 -0.71 -23.08
CA ALA A 6 10.31 -1.96 -23.00
C ALA A 6 9.64 -2.97 -22.05
N TYR A 7 9.10 -2.54 -20.90
CA TYR A 7 8.38 -3.41 -19.99
C TYR A 7 7.14 -4.05 -20.63
N ILE A 8 6.35 -3.27 -21.38
CA ILE A 8 5.16 -3.78 -22.08
C ILE A 8 5.55 -4.87 -23.09
N PHE A 9 6.64 -4.69 -23.84
CA PHE A 9 7.12 -5.73 -24.76
C PHE A 9 7.67 -6.96 -24.03
N TYR A 10 8.27 -6.77 -22.86
CA TYR A 10 8.81 -7.86 -22.04
C TYR A 10 7.71 -8.68 -21.34
N ARG A 11 6.66 -8.03 -20.82
CA ARG A 11 5.50 -8.62 -20.13
C ARG A 11 4.18 -8.17 -20.76
N PRO A 12 3.86 -8.61 -21.99
CA PRO A 12 2.63 -8.22 -22.67
C PRO A 12 1.37 -8.76 -21.97
N ASP A 13 1.51 -9.79 -21.13
CA ASP A 13 0.46 -10.35 -20.29
C ASP A 13 0.02 -9.40 -19.16
N VAL A 14 0.92 -8.53 -18.68
CA VAL A 14 0.61 -7.47 -17.71
C VAL A 14 0.33 -6.15 -18.42
N GLY A 15 1.14 -5.83 -19.44
CA GLY A 15 1.06 -4.56 -20.16
C GLY A 15 1.43 -3.36 -19.28
N TYR A 16 0.82 -2.20 -19.57
CA TYR A 16 0.94 -1.01 -18.74
C TYR A 16 -0.28 -0.84 -17.86
N VAL A 17 -0.03 -0.68 -16.56
CA VAL A 17 -1.06 -0.40 -15.57
C VAL A 17 -0.77 0.95 -14.94
N GLN A 18 -1.82 1.73 -14.73
CA GLN A 18 -1.71 3.04 -14.08
C GLN A 18 -1.04 2.89 -12.71
N GLY A 19 0.01 3.69 -12.46
CA GLY A 19 0.84 3.57 -11.26
C GLY A 19 2.28 3.17 -11.58
N MET A 20 2.50 2.35 -12.61
CA MET A 20 3.86 1.91 -13.01
C MET A 20 4.78 3.07 -13.37
N SER A 21 4.24 4.16 -13.92
CA SER A 21 5.03 5.34 -14.26
C SER A 21 5.70 5.99 -13.06
N TYR A 22 5.06 5.97 -11.89
CA TYR A 22 5.65 6.49 -10.66
C TYR A 22 6.83 5.63 -10.22
N LEU A 23 6.69 4.30 -10.22
CA LEU A 23 7.78 3.39 -9.89
C LEU A 23 8.95 3.52 -10.86
N ALA A 24 8.67 3.61 -12.16
CA ALA A 24 9.70 3.80 -13.19
C ALA A 24 10.41 5.15 -13.03
N ALA A 25 9.68 6.22 -12.70
CA ALA A 25 10.27 7.53 -12.44
C ALA A 25 11.20 7.51 -11.23
N MET A 26 10.78 6.90 -10.11
CA MET A 26 11.62 6.75 -8.91
C MET A 26 12.96 6.07 -9.22
N LEU A 27 12.92 5.00 -10.01
CA LEU A 27 14.14 4.31 -10.43
C LEU A 27 14.99 5.18 -11.34
N LEU A 28 14.40 5.83 -12.36
CA LEU A 28 15.11 6.69 -13.30
C LEU A 28 15.76 7.93 -12.66
N LEU A 29 15.32 8.34 -11.47
CA LEU A 29 15.97 9.42 -10.71
C LEU A 29 17.32 9.00 -10.12
N THR A 30 17.56 7.70 -9.95
CA THR A 30 18.73 7.17 -9.24
C THR A 30 19.63 6.28 -10.10
N MET A 31 19.16 5.85 -11.28
CA MET A 31 19.92 4.95 -12.15
C MET A 31 19.64 5.17 -13.65
N ASP A 32 20.55 4.69 -14.49
CA ASP A 32 20.43 4.80 -15.94
C ASP A 32 19.26 3.97 -16.48
N THR A 33 18.76 4.31 -17.67
CA THR A 33 17.59 3.70 -18.31
C THR A 33 17.60 2.17 -18.31
N TYR A 34 18.74 1.54 -18.63
CA TYR A 34 18.85 0.07 -18.64
C TYR A 34 18.72 -0.52 -17.23
N GLN A 35 19.40 0.08 -16.24
CA GLN A 35 19.32 -0.36 -14.86
C GLN A 35 17.91 -0.16 -14.30
N ALA A 36 17.27 0.97 -14.61
CA ALA A 36 15.90 1.27 -14.21
C ALA A 36 14.92 0.25 -14.78
N PHE A 37 15.11 -0.16 -16.03
CA PHE A 37 14.33 -1.25 -16.63
C PHE A 37 14.52 -2.57 -15.86
N VAL A 38 15.76 -2.99 -15.62
CA VAL A 38 16.05 -4.23 -14.89
C VAL A 38 15.49 -4.20 -13.46
N ALA A 39 15.66 -3.09 -12.76
CA ALA A 39 15.13 -2.90 -11.42
C ALA A 39 13.61 -2.93 -11.41
N LEU A 40 12.95 -2.23 -12.35
CA LEU A 40 11.50 -2.22 -12.49
C LEU A 40 10.97 -3.62 -12.78
N THR A 41 11.59 -4.37 -13.71
CA THR A 41 11.14 -5.73 -14.02
C THR A 41 11.22 -6.65 -12.82
N ASN A 42 12.29 -6.56 -12.02
CA ASN A 42 12.47 -7.37 -10.82
C ASN A 42 11.47 -6.97 -9.71
N LEU A 43 11.30 -5.66 -9.50
CA LEU A 43 10.33 -5.12 -8.55
C LEU A 43 8.92 -5.63 -8.85
N LEU A 44 8.49 -5.47 -10.10
CA LEU A 44 7.16 -5.86 -10.58
C LEU A 44 6.94 -7.38 -10.65
N HIS A 45 8.00 -8.18 -10.63
CA HIS A 45 7.91 -9.65 -10.59
C HIS A 45 7.68 -10.19 -9.17
N SER A 46 7.93 -9.39 -8.12
CA SER A 46 7.67 -9.81 -6.75
C SER A 46 6.18 -10.14 -6.52
N HIS A 47 5.90 -11.11 -5.64
CA HIS A 47 4.52 -11.48 -5.30
C HIS A 47 3.67 -10.31 -4.80
N TYR A 48 4.30 -9.33 -4.14
CA TYR A 48 3.66 -8.10 -3.72
C TYR A 48 3.13 -7.32 -4.92
N PHE A 49 4.00 -6.89 -5.83
CA PHE A 49 3.60 -6.04 -6.95
C PHE A 49 2.78 -6.77 -7.99
N LEU A 50 3.08 -8.05 -8.25
CA LEU A 50 2.29 -8.83 -9.20
C LEU A 50 0.82 -8.90 -8.80
N SER A 51 0.50 -8.91 -7.50
CA SER A 51 -0.89 -8.88 -7.05
C SER A 51 -1.63 -7.61 -7.47
N PHE A 52 -0.99 -6.44 -7.37
CA PHE A 52 -1.58 -5.17 -7.77
C PHE A 52 -1.68 -5.04 -9.29
N PHE A 53 -0.61 -5.38 -10.01
CA PHE A 53 -0.52 -5.15 -11.45
C PHE A 53 -1.19 -6.24 -12.30
N ALA A 54 -1.39 -7.44 -11.76
CA ALA A 54 -2.27 -8.44 -12.35
C ALA A 54 -3.74 -8.25 -11.94
N MET A 55 -4.06 -7.21 -11.15
CA MET A 55 -5.40 -6.94 -10.63
C MET A 55 -5.98 -8.14 -9.88
N ASP A 56 -5.14 -8.86 -9.14
CA ASP A 56 -5.55 -9.97 -8.27
C ASP A 56 -6.26 -9.40 -7.03
N MET A 57 -7.54 -9.11 -7.20
CA MET A 57 -8.39 -8.50 -6.17
C MET A 57 -8.42 -9.31 -4.88
N LEU A 58 -8.23 -10.62 -4.98
CA LEU A 58 -8.12 -11.48 -3.80
C LEU A 58 -6.87 -11.12 -3.00
N GLN A 59 -5.71 -11.15 -3.64
CA GLN A 59 -4.44 -10.85 -2.97
C GLN A 59 -4.38 -9.41 -2.47
N ILE A 60 -5.04 -8.47 -3.14
CA ILE A 60 -5.19 -7.08 -2.69
C ILE A 60 -6.09 -7.01 -1.44
N ARG A 61 -7.25 -7.66 -1.44
CA ARG A 61 -8.17 -7.68 -0.28
C ARG A 61 -7.54 -8.32 0.96
N ILE A 62 -6.74 -9.38 0.79
CA ILE A 62 -5.96 -9.97 1.88
C ILE A 62 -5.04 -8.92 2.52
N ARG A 63 -4.36 -8.10 1.71
CA ARG A 63 -3.47 -7.04 2.21
C ARG A 63 -4.24 -5.93 2.94
N PHE A 64 -5.41 -5.55 2.42
CA PHE A 64 -6.28 -4.61 3.12
C PHE A 64 -6.73 -5.16 4.47
N SER A 65 -7.12 -6.43 4.54
CA SER A 65 -7.49 -7.07 5.81
C SER A 65 -6.33 -7.17 6.80
N VAL A 66 -5.10 -7.44 6.32
CA VAL A 66 -3.90 -7.37 7.17
C VAL A 66 -3.69 -5.95 7.70
N PHE A 67 -3.83 -4.94 6.84
CA PHE A 67 -3.73 -3.55 7.26
C PHE A 67 -4.80 -3.19 8.30
N GLU A 68 -6.08 -3.51 8.03
CA GLU A 68 -7.22 -3.26 8.91
C GLU A 68 -7.02 -3.90 10.29
N HIS A 69 -6.51 -5.14 10.33
CA HIS A 69 -6.16 -5.81 11.59
C HIS A 69 -5.17 -4.99 12.43
N PHE A 70 -4.12 -4.46 11.81
CA PHE A 70 -3.16 -3.61 12.52
C PHE A 70 -3.72 -2.21 12.79
N PHE A 71 -4.58 -1.69 11.92
CA PHE A 71 -5.20 -0.37 12.09
C PHE A 71 -6.12 -0.34 13.30
N GLU A 72 -7.05 -1.30 13.40
CA GLU A 72 -7.93 -1.50 14.56
C GLU A 72 -7.11 -1.68 15.85
N ARG A 73 -6.04 -2.48 15.81
CA ARG A 73 -5.23 -2.78 16.99
C ARG A 73 -4.37 -1.60 17.46
N LEU A 74 -3.82 -0.81 16.55
CA LEU A 74 -2.79 0.19 16.85
C LEU A 74 -3.31 1.62 16.88
N LEU A 75 -4.42 1.92 16.20
CA LEU A 75 -5.08 3.22 16.17
C LEU A 75 -6.61 3.04 16.28
N PRO A 76 -7.11 2.43 17.37
CA PRO A 76 -8.51 2.02 17.51
C PRO A 76 -9.50 3.18 17.37
N ASP A 77 -9.21 4.33 17.98
CA ASP A 77 -10.10 5.50 17.95
C ASP A 77 -10.29 6.02 16.51
N LEU A 78 -9.19 6.09 15.75
CA LEU A 78 -9.23 6.54 14.35
C LEU A 78 -9.89 5.49 13.45
N PHE A 79 -9.68 4.19 13.73
CA PHE A 79 -10.35 3.10 13.03
C PHE A 79 -11.87 3.15 13.23
N GLU A 80 -12.33 3.42 14.44
CA GLU A 80 -13.75 3.61 14.77
C GLU A 80 -14.32 4.81 14.00
N THR A 81 -13.63 5.96 14.02
CA THR A 81 -14.04 7.15 13.24
C THR A 81 -14.19 6.84 11.74
N PHE A 82 -13.20 6.14 11.15
CA PHE A 82 -13.26 5.77 9.73
C PHE A 82 -14.45 4.82 9.45
N THR A 83 -14.72 3.90 10.37
CA THR A 83 -15.84 2.96 10.26
C THR A 83 -17.18 3.68 10.33
N GLU A 84 -17.36 4.61 11.28
CA GLU A 84 -18.58 5.42 11.43
C GLU A 84 -18.84 6.32 10.23
N LEU A 85 -17.78 6.90 9.64
CA LEU A 85 -17.85 7.73 8.43
C LEU A 85 -17.99 6.92 7.14
N GLY A 86 -17.87 5.58 7.19
CA GLY A 86 -17.91 4.72 6.01
C GLY A 86 -16.68 4.84 5.10
N VAL A 87 -15.55 5.26 5.65
CA VAL A 87 -14.27 5.35 4.93
C VAL A 87 -13.65 3.95 4.83
N THR A 88 -13.75 3.33 3.65
CA THR A 88 -13.15 2.01 3.42
C THR A 88 -11.69 2.12 2.99
N THR A 89 -10.87 1.17 3.43
CA THR A 89 -9.42 1.11 3.21
C THR A 89 -9.03 1.20 1.73
N ASP A 90 -9.84 0.64 0.83
CA ASP A 90 -9.57 0.64 -0.62
C ASP A 90 -9.56 2.05 -1.25
N LEU A 91 -10.24 3.02 -0.64
CA LEU A 91 -10.36 4.37 -1.18
C LEU A 91 -9.04 5.15 -1.16
N TYR A 92 -8.13 4.83 -0.24
CA TYR A 92 -6.84 5.52 -0.10
C TYR A 92 -5.64 4.57 -0.19
N LEU A 93 -5.71 3.39 0.45
CA LEU A 93 -4.55 2.52 0.65
C LEU A 93 -4.03 1.90 -0.65
N LEU A 94 -4.91 1.68 -1.64
CA LEU A 94 -4.51 1.05 -2.90
C LEU A 94 -3.38 1.82 -3.58
N ASN A 95 -3.53 3.14 -3.72
CA ASN A 95 -2.51 3.98 -4.36
C ASN A 95 -1.22 4.01 -3.54
N TRP A 96 -1.33 4.05 -2.22
CA TRP A 96 -0.18 4.10 -1.30
C TRP A 96 0.69 2.86 -1.44
N LEU A 97 0.08 1.67 -1.42
CA LEU A 97 0.78 0.39 -1.56
C LEU A 97 1.31 0.19 -2.98
N MET A 98 0.45 0.35 -3.99
CA MET A 98 0.76 0.05 -5.39
C MET A 98 1.88 0.93 -5.95
N THR A 99 2.03 2.15 -5.44
CA THR A 99 3.06 3.10 -5.90
C THR A 99 4.19 3.33 -4.90
N LEU A 100 4.22 2.59 -3.78
CA LEU A 100 5.12 2.85 -2.65
C LEU A 100 5.13 4.34 -2.26
N PHE A 101 3.93 4.92 -2.14
CA PHE A 101 3.67 6.34 -1.90
C PHE A 101 4.18 7.33 -2.96
N ALA A 102 4.83 6.90 -4.05
CA ALA A 102 5.40 7.82 -5.04
C ALA A 102 4.37 8.69 -5.78
N LYS A 103 3.09 8.31 -5.76
CA LYS A 103 1.99 9.15 -6.23
C LYS A 103 1.45 10.12 -5.17
N SER A 104 1.64 9.80 -3.89
CA SER A 104 0.94 10.43 -2.78
C SER A 104 1.81 11.44 -2.02
N LEU A 105 3.10 11.15 -1.83
CA LEU A 105 4.01 11.91 -0.99
C LEU A 105 5.08 12.66 -1.81
N PRO A 106 5.69 13.72 -1.25
CA PRO A 106 6.86 14.37 -1.84
C PRO A 106 8.00 13.39 -2.09
N ILE A 107 8.88 13.74 -3.04
CA ILE A 107 9.95 12.85 -3.50
C ILE A 107 10.93 12.48 -2.37
N ASP A 108 11.32 13.43 -1.52
CA ASP A 108 12.30 13.21 -0.46
C ASP A 108 11.79 12.15 0.53
N ILE A 109 10.55 12.30 0.99
CA ILE A 109 9.87 11.32 1.86
C ILE A 109 9.70 9.96 1.16
N THR A 110 9.29 9.99 -0.11
CA THR A 110 9.12 8.78 -0.91
C THR A 110 10.43 8.00 -1.03
N THR A 111 11.56 8.66 -1.26
CA THR A 111 12.86 7.99 -1.36
C THR A 111 13.23 7.25 -0.07
N ARG A 112 13.01 7.86 1.10
CA ARG A 112 13.26 7.22 2.39
C ARG A 112 12.30 6.06 2.67
N ILE A 113 11.04 6.14 2.22
CA ILE A 113 10.10 5.01 2.26
C ILE A 113 10.59 3.86 1.37
N TRP A 114 11.10 4.16 0.17
CA TRP A 114 11.65 3.17 -0.74
C TRP A 114 12.87 2.45 -0.15
N ASP A 115 13.79 3.17 0.49
CA ASP A 115 14.96 2.57 1.12
C ASP A 115 14.57 1.54 2.19
N ASN A 116 13.61 1.91 3.04
CA ASN A 116 13.11 1.01 4.08
C ASN A 116 12.30 -0.15 3.49
N TYR A 117 11.51 0.08 2.43
CA TYR A 117 10.81 -1.00 1.72
C TYR A 117 11.78 -1.99 1.09
N LEU A 118 12.84 -1.53 0.44
CA LEU A 118 13.84 -2.40 -0.18
C LEU A 118 14.62 -3.22 0.88
N LEU A 119 14.77 -2.68 2.08
CA LEU A 119 15.43 -3.35 3.20
C LEU A 119 14.50 -4.33 3.96
N ASN A 120 13.25 -3.95 4.20
CA ASN A 120 12.34 -4.64 5.12
C ASN A 120 11.11 -5.25 4.45
N GLY A 121 10.88 -4.98 3.17
CA GLY A 121 9.80 -5.56 2.39
C GLY A 121 8.41 -5.05 2.76
N GLU A 122 7.42 -5.92 2.57
CA GLU A 122 5.99 -5.58 2.64
C GLU A 122 5.55 -5.15 4.04
N SER A 123 6.14 -5.68 5.10
CA SER A 123 5.80 -5.31 6.49
C SER A 123 6.04 -3.82 6.77
N PHE A 124 7.08 -3.24 6.16
CA PHE A 124 7.34 -1.82 6.28
C PHE A 124 6.24 -0.97 5.63
N MET A 125 5.62 -1.43 4.54
CA MET A 125 4.53 -0.68 3.90
C MET A 125 3.30 -0.56 4.81
N ILE A 126 3.01 -1.59 5.60
CA ILE A 126 1.95 -1.53 6.62
C ILE A 126 2.31 -0.51 7.69
N ARG A 127 3.55 -0.53 8.18
CA ARG A 127 4.04 0.43 9.18
C ARG A 127 4.03 1.87 8.65
N ALA A 128 4.43 2.07 7.41
CA ALA A 128 4.45 3.38 6.75
C ALA A 128 3.02 3.93 6.62
N ALA A 129 2.07 3.14 6.12
CA ALA A 129 0.68 3.55 6.00
C ALA A 129 0.02 3.88 7.34
N LEU A 130 0.26 3.06 8.38
CA LEU A 130 -0.23 3.36 9.73
C LEU A 130 0.48 4.56 10.34
N GLY A 131 1.76 4.76 10.05
CA GLY A 131 2.51 5.93 10.50
C GLY A 131 1.97 7.23 9.90
N VAL A 132 1.62 7.22 8.61
CA VAL A 132 0.93 8.34 7.94
C VAL A 132 -0.41 8.64 8.63
N LEU A 133 -1.25 7.62 8.87
CA LEU A 133 -2.53 7.82 9.57
C LEU A 133 -2.32 8.32 11.01
N LYS A 134 -1.33 7.78 11.73
CA LYS A 134 -1.00 8.21 13.09
C LYS A 134 -0.56 9.66 13.12
N TRP A 135 0.31 10.07 12.19
CA TRP A 135 0.79 11.44 12.08
C TRP A 135 -0.36 12.41 11.77
N LEU A 136 -1.31 12.01 10.93
CA LEU A 136 -2.49 12.81 10.60
C LEU A 136 -3.63 12.72 11.62
N SER A 137 -3.55 11.83 12.61
CA SER A 137 -4.70 11.44 13.45
C SER A 137 -5.39 12.64 14.10
N ALA A 138 -4.63 13.60 14.64
CA ALA A 138 -5.16 14.82 15.25
C ALA A 138 -6.00 15.69 14.29
N GLN A 139 -5.71 15.64 12.99
CA GLN A 139 -6.45 16.39 11.96
C GLN A 139 -7.65 15.59 11.43
N LEU A 140 -7.55 14.26 11.38
CA LEU A 140 -8.55 13.40 10.73
C LEU A 140 -9.79 13.14 11.59
N VAL A 141 -9.67 13.14 12.92
CA VAL A 141 -10.76 12.72 13.83
C VAL A 141 -12.04 13.57 13.68
N ASP A 142 -11.89 14.88 13.48
CA ASP A 142 -13.03 15.80 13.38
C ASP A 142 -13.38 16.19 11.93
N MET A 143 -12.76 15.52 10.94
CA MET A 143 -12.87 15.90 9.54
C MET A 143 -14.09 15.21 8.89
N PRO A 144 -14.94 15.94 8.14
CA PRO A 144 -16.03 15.31 7.39
C PRO A 144 -15.49 14.42 6.28
N PHE A 145 -16.31 13.45 5.85
CA PHE A 145 -15.91 12.44 4.85
C PHE A 145 -15.23 13.03 3.60
N GLU A 146 -15.78 14.09 3.01
CA GLU A 146 -15.24 14.68 1.77
C GLU A 146 -13.81 15.22 1.97
N ASP A 147 -13.60 16.02 3.02
CA ASP A 147 -12.29 16.61 3.32
C ASP A 147 -11.28 15.54 3.73
N LEU A 148 -11.74 14.51 4.46
CA LEU A 148 -10.92 13.36 4.85
C LEU A 148 -10.43 12.63 3.61
N MET A 149 -11.33 12.38 2.65
CA MET A 149 -10.97 11.71 1.40
C MET A 149 -10.02 12.55 0.54
N VAL A 150 -10.21 13.87 0.46
CA VAL A 150 -9.27 14.76 -0.23
C VAL A 150 -7.89 14.69 0.44
N THR A 151 -7.83 14.74 1.76
CA THR A 151 -6.58 14.67 2.53
C THR A 151 -5.84 13.36 2.27
N LEU A 152 -6.50 12.21 2.39
CA LEU A 152 -5.87 10.90 2.21
C LEU A 152 -5.44 10.61 0.76
N THR A 153 -6.14 11.17 -0.23
CA THR A 153 -5.84 10.96 -1.66
C THR A 153 -4.83 11.96 -2.22
N HIS A 154 -4.65 13.12 -1.58
CA HIS A 154 -3.78 14.20 -2.02
C HIS A 154 -2.84 14.72 -0.92
N LEU A 155 -2.19 13.82 -0.18
CA LEU A 155 -1.32 14.14 0.97
C LEU A 155 -0.35 15.30 0.73
N HIS A 156 0.41 15.26 -0.38
CA HIS A 156 1.42 16.29 -0.70
C HIS A 156 0.87 17.70 -0.95
N ASN A 157 -0.43 17.87 -1.21
CA ASN A 157 -1.02 19.19 -1.50
C ASN A 157 -1.73 19.80 -0.29
N GLN A 158 -2.05 18.99 0.71
CA GLN A 158 -2.95 19.38 1.80
C GLN A 158 -2.21 19.63 3.11
N VAL A 159 -1.01 19.08 3.27
CA VAL A 159 -0.27 19.14 4.53
C VAL A 159 1.19 19.43 4.26
N ASP A 160 1.77 20.37 5.02
CA ASP A 160 3.21 20.53 5.11
C ASP A 160 3.76 19.36 5.92
N ILE A 161 4.40 18.41 5.22
CA ILE A 161 4.88 17.18 5.84
C ILE A 161 6.29 17.39 6.35
N GLU A 162 6.42 17.51 7.67
CA GLU A 162 7.71 17.46 8.36
C GLU A 162 8.22 16.02 8.36
N GLU A 163 9.27 15.76 7.57
CA GLU A 163 9.78 14.40 7.31
C GLU A 163 10.11 13.65 8.61
N GLU A 164 10.84 14.27 9.54
CA GLU A 164 11.26 13.60 10.77
C GLU A 164 10.08 13.25 11.68
N GLU A 165 9.06 14.12 11.78
CA GLU A 165 7.87 13.82 12.57
C GLU A 165 7.08 12.64 11.99
N LEU A 166 6.99 12.57 10.65
CA LEU A 166 6.36 11.44 9.98
C LEU A 166 7.16 10.15 10.24
N PHE A 167 8.48 10.18 10.13
CA PHE A 167 9.30 8.98 10.36
C PHE A 167 9.34 8.56 11.82
N ASP A 168 9.24 9.49 12.78
CA ASP A 168 9.02 9.18 14.19
C ASP A 168 7.67 8.49 14.41
N ALA A 169 6.61 8.96 13.74
CA ALA A 169 5.31 8.31 13.77
C ALA A 169 5.40 6.87 13.19
N ILE A 170 6.05 6.67 12.04
CA ILE A 170 6.28 5.35 11.44
C ILE A 170 7.11 4.44 12.36
N ALA A 171 8.18 4.96 12.96
CA ALA A 171 9.04 4.22 13.89
C ALA A 171 8.27 3.75 15.13
N SER A 172 7.30 4.55 15.59
CA SER A 172 6.45 4.21 16.72
C SER A 172 5.43 3.08 16.43
N ILE A 173 5.18 2.75 15.15
CA ILE A 173 4.33 1.62 14.76
C ILE A 173 5.08 0.31 14.97
N LYS A 174 4.68 -0.44 15.99
CA LYS A 174 5.28 -1.72 16.39
C LYS A 174 4.56 -2.88 15.70
N VAL A 175 5.08 -3.26 14.53
CA VAL A 175 4.72 -4.49 13.82
C VAL A 175 6.03 -5.19 13.48
N THR A 176 6.23 -6.40 14.02
CA THR A 176 7.42 -7.21 13.71
C THR A 176 7.20 -8.00 12.43
N GLU A 177 8.28 -8.45 11.79
CA GLU A 177 8.17 -9.32 10.60
C GLU A 177 7.45 -10.63 10.91
N GLU A 178 7.71 -11.23 12.08
CA GLU A 178 7.05 -12.46 12.53
C GLU A 178 5.55 -12.26 12.72
N GLU A 179 5.16 -11.15 13.34
CA GLU A 179 3.76 -10.79 13.54
C GLU A 179 3.06 -10.52 12.21
N PHE A 180 3.68 -9.73 11.32
CA PHE A 180 3.17 -9.47 9.98
C PHE A 180 2.95 -10.78 9.20
N ALA A 181 3.94 -11.67 9.19
CA ALA A 181 3.85 -12.95 8.51
C ALA A 181 2.74 -13.85 9.09
N ALA A 182 2.58 -13.86 10.41
CA ALA A 182 1.52 -14.61 11.09
C ALA A 182 0.12 -14.09 10.72
N VAL A 183 -0.08 -12.77 10.75
CA VAL A 183 -1.36 -12.15 10.37
C VAL A 183 -1.65 -12.37 8.89
N LEU A 184 -0.66 -12.18 8.01
CA LEU A 184 -0.82 -12.44 6.57
C LEU A 184 -1.22 -13.89 6.28
N LYS A 185 -0.64 -14.85 7.00
CA LYS A 185 -1.00 -16.26 6.88
C LYS A 185 -2.44 -16.51 7.38
N ALA A 186 -2.79 -15.98 8.54
CA ALA A 186 -4.12 -16.12 9.11
C ALA A 186 -5.22 -15.55 8.19
N GLN A 187 -5.00 -14.37 7.60
CA GLN A 187 -5.98 -13.77 6.67
C GLN A 187 -6.13 -14.57 5.37
N LYS A 188 -5.03 -15.17 4.86
CA LYS A 188 -5.10 -16.10 3.72
C LYS A 188 -5.92 -17.35 4.04
N GLU A 189 -5.70 -17.94 5.21
CA GLU A 189 -6.42 -19.14 5.65
C GLU A 189 -7.92 -18.86 5.89
N ALA A 190 -8.24 -17.77 6.58
CA ALA A 190 -9.62 -17.34 6.83
C ALA A 190 -10.38 -17.15 5.51
N TRP A 191 -9.77 -16.48 4.54
CA TRP A 191 -10.40 -16.28 3.24
C TRP A 191 -10.64 -17.59 2.48
N ASN A 192 -9.64 -18.50 2.46
CA ASN A 192 -9.80 -19.80 1.80
C ASN A 192 -10.95 -20.60 2.43
N ALA A 193 -11.06 -20.60 3.76
CA ALA A 193 -12.15 -21.27 4.47
C ALA A 193 -13.52 -20.66 4.13
N SER A 194 -13.64 -19.33 4.06
CA SER A 194 -14.89 -18.67 3.63
C SER A 194 -15.28 -19.03 2.19
N LYS A 195 -14.31 -19.19 1.30
CA LYS A 195 -14.55 -19.62 -0.08
C LYS A 195 -15.07 -21.06 -0.15
N GLU A 196 -14.48 -21.98 0.59
CA GLU A 196 -14.92 -23.38 0.64
C GLU A 196 -16.36 -23.51 1.17
N LEU A 197 -16.71 -22.73 2.21
CA LEU A 197 -18.07 -22.66 2.74
C LEU A 197 -19.09 -22.11 1.72
N ALA A 198 -18.70 -21.10 0.94
CA ALA A 198 -19.54 -20.54 -0.12
C ALA A 198 -19.76 -21.50 -1.30
N ILE A 199 -18.77 -22.33 -1.63
CA ILE A 199 -18.87 -23.34 -2.71
C ILE A 199 -19.67 -24.56 -2.23
N GLY A 200 -19.54 -24.95 -0.96
CA GLY A 200 -20.30 -26.05 -0.37
C GLY A 200 -21.81 -25.79 -0.27
N SER A 201 -22.23 -24.53 -0.11
CA SER A 201 -23.64 -24.13 -0.05
C SER A 201 -24.32 -24.05 -1.44
N THR A 202 -23.55 -23.88 -2.52
CA THR A 202 -24.08 -23.85 -3.90
C THR A 202 -24.35 -25.23 -4.51
N ASN A 203 -23.90 -26.33 -3.90
CA ASN A 203 -24.09 -27.70 -4.40
C ASN A 203 -25.32 -28.43 -3.84
N HIS A 204 -26.26 -27.72 -3.19
CA HIS A 204 -27.44 -28.30 -2.54
C HIS A 204 -28.79 -27.88 -3.17
N TRP A 205 -28.81 -27.51 -4.45
CA TRP A 205 -30.04 -27.25 -5.21
C TRP A 205 -30.07 -28.04 -6.52
#